data_AF-A0A022RM27-F1
#
_entry.id   AF-A0A022RM27-F1
#
_cell.length_a   1.000
_cell.length_b   1.000
_cell.length_c   1.000
_cell.angle_alpha   90.00
_cell.angle_beta   90.00
_cell.angle_gamma   90.00
#
_symmetry.space_group_name_H-M   'P 1'
#
loop_
_entity.id
_entity.type
_entity.pdbx_description
1 polymer ?
#
loop_
_entity_poly.entity_id
_entity_poly.type
_entity_poly.pdbx_seq_one_letter_code
_entity_poly.pdbx_strand_id
1 'polypeptide(L)'
;RTRRFQGVKSEWGFPKFISKKAMSDPSNGYLYGDSCVFGVEVFVIKREPVIEYVCLKNFDVLHKRDWKIQNFSKLGDEWKCEEFCVGGHKWKICLHPKGTGEKPGRYISIFLQNVCSKSFKASFAICVKNQLKQPDKRAVTDHSFTASKNDWGWHSFIELAAINDPKKGFVVEDCFLLDVEISSVQDVA
;
A
#
# COMPACT_ATOMS: atom_id res chain seq x y z
N ARG A 1 -11.84 11.88 21.50
CA ARG A 1 -12.77 10.79 21.89
C ARG A 1 -13.96 10.81 20.94
N THR A 2 -14.07 9.84 20.04
CA THR A 2 -15.18 9.74 19.07
C THR A 2 -16.49 9.41 19.77
N ARG A 3 -17.57 10.09 19.41
CA ARG A 3 -18.93 9.85 19.95
C ARG A 3 -19.84 9.34 18.83
N ARG A 4 -20.65 8.31 19.11
CA ARG A 4 -21.50 7.64 18.12
C ARG A 4 -22.94 8.12 18.26
N PHE A 5 -23.54 8.59 17.17
CA PHE A 5 -24.98 8.83 17.10
C PHE A 5 -25.73 7.49 17.11
N GLN A 6 -26.78 7.38 17.92
CA GLN A 6 -27.66 6.21 18.01
C GLN A 6 -29.11 6.70 17.93
N GLY A 7 -30.06 5.84 17.54
CA GLY A 7 -31.48 6.23 17.45
C GLY A 7 -32.06 6.78 18.76
N VAL A 8 -31.50 6.35 19.90
CA VAL A 8 -31.85 6.85 21.26
C VAL A 8 -31.03 8.06 21.72
N LYS A 9 -29.96 8.43 21.00
CA LYS A 9 -29.07 9.54 21.32
C LYS A 9 -28.57 10.23 20.05
N SER A 10 -29.41 11.12 19.55
CA SER A 10 -29.24 11.90 18.33
C SER A 10 -28.48 13.22 18.52
N GLU A 11 -28.15 13.60 19.76
CA GLU A 11 -27.52 14.88 20.06
C GLU A 11 -26.17 14.74 20.75
N TRP A 12 -25.18 15.46 20.22
CA TRP A 12 -23.84 15.58 20.80
C TRP A 12 -23.34 17.01 20.68
N GLY A 13 -22.69 17.49 21.73
CA GLY A 13 -22.12 18.83 21.75
C GLY A 13 -21.41 19.08 23.08
N PHE A 14 -21.15 20.35 23.34
CA PHE A 14 -20.54 20.82 24.59
C PHE A 14 -21.60 21.62 25.37
N PRO A 15 -22.21 21.06 26.43
CA PRO A 15 -23.27 21.74 27.19
C PRO A 15 -22.87 23.08 27.81
N LYS A 16 -21.56 23.34 27.93
CA LYS A 16 -20.98 24.60 28.44
C LYS A 16 -19.91 25.11 27.46
N PHE A 17 -20.30 25.33 26.21
CA PHE A 17 -19.37 25.73 25.15
C PHE A 17 -18.85 27.17 25.34
N ILE A 18 -19.75 28.14 25.55
CA ILE A 18 -19.42 29.54 25.82
C ILE A 18 -20.37 30.09 26.88
N SER A 19 -19.88 30.99 27.74
CA SER A 19 -20.73 31.66 28.73
C SER A 19 -21.60 32.73 28.07
N LYS A 20 -22.81 32.95 28.61
CA LYS A 20 -23.70 34.01 28.12
C LYS A 20 -23.03 35.38 28.15
N LYS A 21 -22.25 35.67 29.20
CA LYS A 21 -21.51 36.93 29.32
C LYS A 21 -20.51 37.11 28.18
N ALA A 22 -19.73 36.07 27.87
CA ALA A 22 -18.75 36.14 26.78
C ALA A 22 -19.42 36.25 25.40
N MET A 23 -20.53 35.55 25.20
CA MET A 23 -21.30 35.60 23.95
C MET A 23 -21.93 36.98 23.70
N SER A 24 -22.44 37.63 24.74
CA SER A 24 -23.12 38.94 24.67
C SER A 24 -22.20 40.15 24.72
N ASP A 25 -20.90 39.96 24.96
CA ASP A 25 -19.92 41.04 24.99
C ASP A 25 -19.52 41.44 23.56
N PRO A 26 -19.83 42.68 23.10
CA PRO A 26 -19.53 43.12 21.74
C PRO A 26 -18.03 43.07 21.40
N SER A 27 -17.15 43.17 22.41
CA SER A 27 -15.69 43.12 22.20
C SER A 27 -15.19 41.75 21.76
N ASN A 28 -15.96 40.68 22.00
CA ASN A 28 -15.59 39.32 21.63
C ASN A 28 -16.04 38.93 20.20
N GLY A 29 -16.88 39.74 19.55
CA GLY A 29 -17.27 39.55 18.15
C GLY A 29 -18.13 38.32 17.83
N TYR A 30 -18.67 37.62 18.84
CA TYR A 30 -19.50 36.41 18.63
C TYR A 30 -20.93 36.71 18.15
N LEU A 31 -21.45 37.91 18.47
CA LEU A 31 -22.78 38.35 18.07
C LEU A 31 -22.67 39.59 17.18
N TYR A 32 -23.44 39.58 16.09
CA TYR A 32 -23.70 40.74 15.27
C TYR A 32 -25.20 41.01 15.29
N GLY A 33 -25.63 42.02 16.06
CA GLY A 33 -27.04 42.18 16.45
C GLY A 33 -27.52 40.96 17.24
N ASP A 34 -28.62 40.35 16.80
CA ASP A 34 -29.18 39.12 17.40
C ASP A 34 -28.73 37.83 16.68
N SER A 35 -27.73 37.92 15.78
CA SER A 35 -27.27 36.79 14.98
C SER A 35 -25.87 36.31 15.38
N CYS A 36 -25.69 34.99 15.43
CA CYS A 36 -24.39 34.32 15.56
C CYS A 36 -24.30 33.16 14.56
N VAL A 37 -23.08 32.84 14.12
CA VAL A 37 -22.81 31.74 13.19
C VAL A 37 -21.93 30.70 13.88
N PHE A 38 -22.31 29.43 13.77
CA PHE A 38 -21.53 28.31 14.28
C PHE A 38 -21.14 27.37 13.13
N GLY A 39 -19.86 26.98 13.08
CA GLY A 39 -19.38 25.93 12.18
C GLY A 39 -19.39 24.58 12.88
N VAL A 40 -19.82 23.52 12.17
CA VAL A 40 -19.78 22.14 12.67
C VAL A 40 -19.04 21.28 11.65
N GLU A 41 -17.97 20.62 12.09
CA GLU A 41 -17.28 19.61 11.30
C GLU A 41 -17.80 18.21 11.68
N VAL A 42 -18.32 17.46 10.70
CA VAL A 42 -18.87 16.12 10.89
C VAL A 42 -18.04 15.11 10.12
N PHE A 43 -17.44 14.14 10.83
CA PHE A 43 -16.70 13.04 10.22
C PHE A 43 -17.54 11.76 10.21
N VAL A 44 -17.73 11.16 9.04
CA VAL A 44 -18.39 9.84 8.89
C VAL A 44 -17.35 8.74 8.99
N ILE A 45 -17.29 8.05 10.13
CA ILE A 45 -16.45 6.86 10.30
C ILE A 45 -17.21 5.66 9.76
N LYS A 46 -16.93 5.28 8.51
CA LYS A 46 -17.46 4.06 7.90
C LYS A 46 -16.78 2.84 8.54
N ARG A 47 -17.54 2.02 9.26
CA ARG A 47 -17.12 0.65 9.60
C ARG A 47 -17.72 -0.27 8.56
N GLU A 48 -16.92 -0.65 7.58
CA GLU A 48 -17.30 -1.67 6.59
C GLU A 48 -17.19 -3.06 7.22
N PRO A 49 -18.10 -4.00 6.88
CA PRO A 49 -18.04 -5.37 7.39
C PRO A 49 -16.75 -6.03 6.88
N VAL A 50 -15.98 -6.60 7.81
CA VAL A 50 -14.75 -7.32 7.53
C VAL A 50 -15.08 -8.59 6.76
N ILE A 51 -14.82 -8.58 5.45
CA ILE A 51 -14.48 -9.77 4.67
C ILE A 51 -12.98 -9.63 4.40
N GLU A 52 -12.19 -10.62 4.82
CA GLU A 52 -10.73 -10.61 4.76
C GLU A 52 -10.19 -10.46 3.33
N TYR A 53 -9.89 -9.21 2.96
CA TYR A 53 -8.65 -8.86 2.27
C TYR A 53 -8.11 -7.62 2.97
N VAL A 54 -7.05 -7.79 3.76
CA VAL A 54 -6.38 -6.70 4.47
C VAL A 54 -5.72 -5.78 3.45
N CYS A 55 -6.43 -4.73 3.02
CA CYS A 55 -5.83 -3.53 2.47
C CYS A 55 -5.79 -2.50 3.59
N LEU A 56 -4.63 -2.43 4.27
CA LEU A 56 -4.26 -1.37 5.21
C LEU A 56 -4.24 -0.01 4.49
N LYS A 57 -5.40 0.60 4.26
CA LYS A 57 -5.49 2.02 3.91
C LYS A 57 -5.41 2.83 5.20
N ASN A 58 -4.17 3.02 5.66
CA ASN A 58 -3.68 4.14 6.49
C ASN A 58 -2.21 3.89 6.95
N PHE A 59 -1.37 3.40 6.05
CA PHE A 59 0.02 3.85 5.99
C PHE A 59 0.07 4.68 4.71
N ASP A 60 0.57 5.92 4.76
CA ASP A 60 0.88 6.64 3.53
C ASP A 60 1.82 5.74 2.73
N VAL A 61 1.32 5.14 1.64
CA VAL A 61 2.15 4.33 0.75
C VAL A 61 3.19 5.28 0.20
N LEU A 62 4.42 5.17 0.72
CA LEU A 62 5.52 6.07 0.37
C LEU A 62 5.73 6.10 -1.15
N HIS A 63 5.61 4.94 -1.79
CA HIS A 63 5.67 4.83 -3.23
C HIS A 63 4.93 3.60 -3.73
N LYS A 64 4.22 3.76 -4.86
CA LYS A 64 3.63 2.66 -5.61
C LYS A 64 4.08 2.76 -7.07
N ARG A 65 4.44 1.62 -7.64
CA ARG A 65 4.80 1.50 -9.05
C ARG A 65 4.26 0.21 -9.65
N ASP A 66 3.83 0.28 -10.90
CA ASP A 66 3.31 -0.85 -11.67
C ASP A 66 4.06 -1.01 -12.99
N TRP A 67 4.16 -2.25 -13.45
CA TRP A 67 4.76 -2.64 -14.72
C TRP A 67 3.82 -3.56 -15.49
N LYS A 68 3.63 -3.21 -16.76
CA LYS A 68 3.00 -4.06 -17.77
C LYS A 68 4.09 -4.77 -18.57
N ILE A 69 4.39 -6.01 -18.22
CA ILE A 69 5.44 -6.82 -18.86
C ILE A 69 4.83 -7.57 -20.04
N GLN A 70 5.10 -7.09 -21.25
CA GLN A 70 4.63 -7.72 -22.49
C GLN A 70 5.61 -8.80 -22.97
N ASN A 71 5.11 -9.72 -23.80
CA ASN A 71 5.86 -10.85 -24.32
C ASN A 71 6.46 -11.72 -23.18
N PHE A 72 5.68 -11.96 -22.12
CA PHE A 72 6.14 -12.68 -20.94
C PHE A 72 6.74 -14.06 -21.28
N SER A 73 6.13 -14.76 -22.24
CA SER A 73 6.59 -16.05 -22.76
C SER A 73 7.98 -16.02 -23.40
N LYS A 74 8.45 -14.85 -23.85
CA LYS A 74 9.77 -14.65 -24.48
C LYS A 74 10.84 -14.21 -23.50
N LEU A 75 10.50 -13.99 -22.23
CA LEU A 75 11.47 -13.62 -21.22
C LEU A 75 12.50 -14.75 -21.04
N GLY A 76 13.76 -14.36 -20.89
CA GLY A 76 14.85 -15.28 -20.56
C GLY A 76 14.78 -15.74 -19.11
N ASP A 77 15.94 -15.90 -18.50
CA ASP A 77 16.02 -16.36 -17.10
C ASP A 77 15.76 -15.24 -16.09
N GLU A 78 15.84 -13.98 -16.54
CA GLU A 78 15.66 -12.80 -15.71
C GLU A 78 15.05 -11.65 -16.51
N TRP A 79 14.16 -10.91 -15.85
CA TRP A 79 13.67 -9.60 -16.27
C TRP A 79 13.95 -8.60 -15.16
N LYS A 80 14.41 -7.40 -15.53
CA LYS A 80 14.70 -6.30 -14.61
C LYS A 80 13.97 -5.05 -15.05
N CYS A 81 13.39 -4.33 -14.09
CA CYS A 81 12.86 -3.01 -14.36
C CYS A 81 13.97 -1.94 -14.39
N GLU A 82 13.63 -0.77 -14.89
CA GLU A 82 14.38 0.46 -14.72
C GLU A 82 14.50 0.86 -13.25
N GLU A 83 15.65 1.43 -12.88
CA GLU A 83 15.90 1.90 -11.52
C GLU A 83 14.95 3.04 -11.13
N PHE A 84 14.56 3.09 -9.86
CA PHE A 84 13.76 4.18 -9.30
C PHE A 84 14.19 4.57 -7.90
N CYS A 85 13.88 5.79 -7.50
CA CYS A 85 14.29 6.35 -6.21
C CYS A 85 13.09 6.48 -5.27
N VAL A 86 13.22 5.91 -4.06
CA VAL A 86 12.22 6.01 -2.98
C VAL A 86 12.95 6.14 -1.65
N GLY A 87 12.58 7.12 -0.84
CA GLY A 87 13.18 7.36 0.47
C GLY A 87 14.68 7.70 0.41
N GLY A 88 15.17 8.28 -0.70
CA GLY A 88 16.60 8.56 -0.89
C GLY A 88 17.44 7.35 -1.30
N HIS A 89 16.81 6.20 -1.52
CA HIS A 89 17.46 4.96 -1.96
C HIS A 89 17.03 4.57 -3.37
N LYS A 90 17.90 3.89 -4.08
CA LYS A 90 17.70 3.46 -5.46
C LYS A 90 17.35 1.98 -5.50
N TRP A 91 16.29 1.66 -6.22
CA TRP A 91 15.63 0.37 -6.23
C TRP A 91 15.49 -0.16 -7.64
N LYS A 92 15.42 -1.49 -7.76
CA LYS A 92 14.94 -2.18 -8.95
C LYS A 92 14.29 -3.50 -8.58
N ILE A 93 13.47 -4.03 -9.47
CA ILE A 93 12.84 -5.34 -9.33
C ILE A 93 13.55 -6.32 -10.25
N CYS A 94 13.80 -7.51 -9.72
CA CYS A 94 14.29 -8.67 -10.47
C CYS A 94 13.20 -9.75 -10.45
N LEU A 95 12.68 -10.09 -11.62
CA LEU A 95 11.75 -11.18 -11.85
C LEU A 95 12.50 -12.32 -12.53
N HIS A 96 12.35 -13.53 -12.01
CA HIS A 96 12.87 -14.75 -12.61
C HIS A 96 11.68 -15.62 -13.05
N PRO A 97 11.29 -15.55 -14.34
CA PRO A 97 10.12 -16.27 -14.84
C PRO A 97 10.25 -17.79 -14.69
N LYS A 98 11.47 -18.33 -14.62
CA LYS A 98 11.73 -19.77 -14.44
C LYS A 98 12.10 -20.15 -13.00
N GLY A 99 12.04 -19.19 -12.07
CA GLY A 99 12.41 -19.39 -10.67
C GLY A 99 13.91 -19.36 -10.40
N THR A 100 14.27 -19.50 -9.13
CA THR A 100 15.64 -19.46 -8.60
C THR A 100 15.81 -20.47 -7.46
N GLY A 101 17.06 -20.75 -7.06
CA GLY A 101 17.37 -21.58 -5.88
C GLY A 101 17.18 -23.09 -6.09
N GLU A 102 16.77 -23.79 -5.02
CA GLU A 102 16.72 -25.27 -4.96
C GLU A 102 15.56 -25.91 -5.74
N LYS A 103 14.57 -25.14 -6.18
CA LYS A 103 13.41 -25.63 -6.96
C LYS A 103 13.22 -24.85 -8.26
N PRO A 104 14.24 -24.80 -9.13
CA PRO A 104 14.11 -24.13 -10.42
C PRO A 104 13.01 -24.81 -11.25
N GLY A 105 12.25 -24.02 -12.01
CA GLY A 105 11.22 -24.53 -12.92
C GLY A 105 9.88 -24.88 -12.29
N ARG A 106 9.66 -24.64 -10.98
CA ARG A 106 8.34 -24.86 -10.34
C ARG A 106 7.59 -23.58 -9.96
N TYR A 107 8.31 -22.53 -9.60
CA TYR A 107 7.74 -21.25 -9.19
C TYR A 107 8.41 -20.11 -9.94
N ILE A 108 7.71 -19.00 -10.14
CA ILE A 108 8.37 -17.73 -10.46
C ILE A 108 8.96 -17.15 -9.17
N SER A 109 10.11 -16.47 -9.28
CA SER A 109 10.72 -15.74 -8.16
C SER A 109 10.73 -14.26 -8.43
N ILE A 110 10.48 -13.43 -7.41
CA ILE A 110 10.47 -11.97 -7.53
C ILE A 110 11.18 -11.35 -6.33
N PHE A 111 12.10 -10.43 -6.60
CA PHE A 111 12.91 -9.74 -5.59
C PHE A 111 12.91 -8.24 -5.82
N LEU A 112 12.88 -7.49 -4.72
CA LEU A 112 13.21 -6.07 -4.69
C LEU A 112 14.69 -5.94 -4.30
N GLN A 113 15.47 -5.26 -5.14
CA GLN A 113 16.89 -5.04 -4.94
C GLN A 113 17.16 -3.55 -4.73
N ASN A 114 17.90 -3.25 -3.67
CA ASN A 114 18.53 -1.97 -3.42
C ASN A 114 19.87 -1.91 -4.17
N VAL A 115 20.12 -0.81 -4.87
CA VAL A 115 21.34 -0.54 -5.63
C VAL A 115 22.37 0.23 -4.80
N CYS A 116 21.98 0.85 -3.69
CA CYS A 116 22.83 1.62 -2.80
C CYS A 116 23.50 0.75 -1.71
N SER A 117 24.70 1.14 -1.27
CA SER A 117 25.46 0.43 -0.23
C SER A 117 25.08 0.79 1.21
N LYS A 118 24.00 1.56 1.42
CA LYS A 118 23.57 2.00 2.76
C LYS A 118 22.71 0.93 3.43
N SER A 119 22.79 0.88 4.76
CA SER A 119 21.95 0.01 5.58
C SER A 119 20.68 0.75 6.00
N PHE A 120 19.53 0.16 5.72
CA PHE A 120 18.23 0.72 6.10
C PHE A 120 17.19 -0.39 6.23
N LYS A 121 16.07 -0.09 6.87
CA LYS A 121 14.89 -0.94 6.92
C LYS A 121 13.85 -0.46 5.93
N ALA A 122 13.19 -1.38 5.25
CA ALA A 122 12.05 -1.06 4.41
C ALA A 122 10.92 -2.07 4.55
N SER A 123 9.70 -1.55 4.55
CA SER A 123 8.46 -2.32 4.46
C SER A 123 7.95 -2.21 3.03
N PHE A 124 7.70 -3.35 2.37
CA PHE A 124 7.20 -3.35 1.01
C PHE A 124 6.28 -4.53 0.71
N ALA A 125 5.50 -4.39 -0.35
CA ALA A 125 4.65 -5.41 -0.92
C ALA A 125 4.95 -5.60 -2.40
N ILE A 126 4.98 -6.85 -2.85
CA ILE A 126 4.97 -7.22 -4.27
C ILE A 126 3.62 -7.84 -4.57
N CYS A 127 3.00 -7.44 -5.67
CA CYS A 127 1.68 -7.89 -6.07
C CYS A 127 1.66 -8.21 -7.57
N VAL A 128 1.20 -9.40 -7.93
CA VAL A 128 0.94 -9.79 -9.31
C VAL A 128 -0.57 -9.73 -9.53
N LYS A 129 -0.99 -8.91 -10.49
CA LYS A 129 -2.41 -8.70 -10.75
C LYS A 129 -3.04 -9.90 -11.43
N ASN A 130 -4.23 -10.25 -10.96
CA ASN A 130 -5.09 -11.17 -11.66
C ASN A 130 -5.98 -10.41 -12.64
N GLN A 131 -5.92 -10.79 -13.91
CA GLN A 131 -6.58 -10.06 -15.00
C GLN A 131 -8.01 -10.58 -15.28
N LEU A 132 -8.44 -11.65 -14.60
CA LEU A 132 -9.75 -12.29 -14.76
C LEU A 132 -10.71 -12.01 -13.60
N LYS A 133 -10.52 -10.89 -12.89
CA LYS A 133 -11.31 -10.48 -11.70
C LYS A 133 -11.26 -11.50 -10.54
N GLN A 134 -10.27 -12.39 -10.51
CA GLN A 134 -9.97 -13.19 -9.33
C GLN A 134 -9.02 -12.41 -8.41
N PRO A 135 -8.71 -12.89 -7.19
CA PRO A 135 -7.80 -12.20 -6.30
C PRO A 135 -6.38 -12.11 -6.87
N ASP A 136 -5.75 -10.95 -6.67
CA ASP A 136 -4.33 -10.75 -6.94
C ASP A 136 -3.47 -11.64 -6.04
N LYS A 137 -2.26 -11.98 -6.49
CA LYS A 137 -1.27 -12.59 -5.62
C LYS A 137 -0.40 -11.50 -5.00
N ARG A 138 -0.52 -11.30 -3.70
CA ARG A 138 0.26 -10.31 -2.95
C ARG A 138 1.08 -10.95 -1.85
N ALA A 139 2.30 -10.45 -1.63
CA ALA A 139 3.09 -10.74 -0.44
C ALA A 139 3.69 -9.44 0.12
N VAL A 140 3.77 -9.36 1.45
CA VAL A 140 4.24 -8.19 2.20
C VAL A 140 5.36 -8.63 3.12
N THR A 141 6.38 -7.79 3.30
CA THR A 141 7.49 -8.09 4.18
C THR A 141 8.17 -6.81 4.68
N ASP A 142 8.86 -6.96 5.80
CA ASP A 142 9.80 -6.00 6.36
C ASP A 142 11.20 -6.58 6.23
N HIS A 143 12.13 -5.81 5.66
CA HIS A 143 13.50 -6.27 5.50
C HIS A 143 14.52 -5.19 5.84
N SER A 144 15.67 -5.63 6.38
CA SER A 144 16.83 -4.77 6.61
C SER A 144 17.82 -4.97 5.48
N PHE A 145 17.85 -4.03 4.53
CA PHE A 145 18.79 -4.03 3.43
C PHE A 145 20.16 -3.58 3.93
N THR A 146 21.21 -4.26 3.45
CA THR A 146 22.62 -3.89 3.69
C THR A 146 23.41 -4.05 2.40
N ALA A 147 24.66 -3.59 2.38
CA ALA A 147 25.54 -3.81 1.24
C ALA A 147 25.74 -5.30 0.88
N SER A 148 25.67 -6.21 1.88
CA SER A 148 25.82 -7.67 1.67
C SER A 148 24.50 -8.41 1.50
N LYS A 149 23.37 -7.79 1.87
CA LYS A 149 22.00 -8.31 1.69
C LYS A 149 21.18 -7.22 1.00
N ASN A 150 21.51 -7.01 -0.27
CA ASN A 150 20.97 -5.89 -1.02
C ASN A 150 19.66 -6.23 -1.73
N ASP A 151 19.20 -7.47 -1.70
CA ASP A 151 17.92 -7.91 -2.25
C ASP A 151 17.10 -8.70 -1.24
N TRP A 152 15.78 -8.67 -1.44
CA TRP A 152 14.86 -9.48 -0.67
C TRP A 152 13.57 -9.73 -1.45
N GLY A 153 12.98 -10.89 -1.23
CA GLY A 153 11.79 -11.30 -1.95
C GLY A 153 11.46 -12.76 -1.74
N TRP A 154 10.86 -13.37 -2.75
CA TRP A 154 10.32 -14.72 -2.65
C TRP A 154 10.81 -15.59 -3.80
N HIS A 155 11.52 -16.67 -3.46
CA HIS A 155 11.87 -17.72 -4.41
C HIS A 155 10.63 -18.44 -4.96
N SER A 156 9.60 -18.63 -4.12
CA SER A 156 8.38 -19.37 -4.45
C SER A 156 7.15 -18.45 -4.44
N PHE A 157 7.09 -17.46 -5.32
CA PHE A 157 6.03 -16.45 -5.30
C PHE A 157 4.70 -16.98 -5.87
N ILE A 158 4.71 -17.49 -7.10
CA ILE A 158 3.56 -18.15 -7.76
C ILE A 158 4.04 -19.42 -8.45
N GLU A 159 3.25 -20.50 -8.41
CA GLU A 159 3.53 -21.71 -9.18
C GLU A 159 3.49 -21.45 -10.69
N LEU A 160 4.48 -21.96 -11.41
CA LEU A 160 4.53 -21.87 -12.86
C LEU A 160 3.32 -22.51 -13.53
N ALA A 161 2.80 -23.61 -12.97
CA ALA A 161 1.56 -24.22 -13.43
C ALA A 161 0.37 -23.24 -13.35
N ALA A 162 0.31 -22.39 -12.32
CA ALA A 162 -0.72 -21.37 -12.20
C ALA A 162 -0.47 -20.17 -13.11
N ILE A 163 0.79 -19.79 -13.36
CA ILE A 163 1.14 -18.74 -14.33
C ILE A 163 0.76 -19.15 -15.75
N ASN A 164 1.04 -20.40 -16.11
CA ASN A 164 0.84 -20.94 -17.46
C ASN A 164 -0.60 -21.41 -17.73
N ASP A 165 -1.46 -21.48 -16.72
CA ASP A 165 -2.88 -21.82 -16.87
C ASP A 165 -3.69 -20.56 -17.23
N PRO A 166 -4.22 -20.45 -18.46
CA PRO A 166 -5.00 -19.28 -18.87
C PRO A 166 -6.24 -19.03 -18.01
N LYS A 167 -6.78 -20.06 -17.34
CA LYS A 167 -7.95 -19.94 -16.46
C LYS A 167 -7.61 -19.27 -15.12
N LYS A 168 -6.33 -19.23 -14.74
CA LYS A 168 -5.87 -18.56 -13.53
C LYS A 168 -5.68 -17.06 -13.74
N GLY A 169 -5.43 -16.60 -14.97
CA GLY A 169 -5.51 -15.17 -15.30
C GLY A 169 -4.34 -14.30 -14.84
N PHE A 170 -3.21 -14.87 -14.45
CA PHE A 170 -2.00 -14.10 -14.12
C PHE A 170 -1.29 -13.56 -15.37
N VAL A 171 -1.38 -14.29 -16.48
CA VAL A 171 -0.92 -13.86 -17.80
C VAL A 171 -2.11 -13.90 -18.76
N VAL A 172 -2.42 -12.77 -19.39
CA VAL A 172 -3.48 -12.63 -20.40
C VAL A 172 -2.87 -11.92 -21.60
N GLU A 173 -3.10 -12.45 -22.81
CA GLU A 173 -2.51 -11.91 -24.05
C GLU A 173 -0.98 -11.75 -23.96
N ASP A 174 -0.31 -12.75 -23.36
CA ASP A 174 1.14 -12.76 -23.10
C ASP A 174 1.65 -11.54 -22.31
N CYS A 175 0.77 -10.99 -21.46
CA CYS A 175 1.03 -9.82 -20.65
C CYS A 175 0.93 -10.16 -19.16
N PHE A 176 1.98 -9.83 -18.40
CA PHE A 176 2.09 -10.03 -16.96
C PHE A 176 2.10 -8.67 -16.25
N LEU A 177 1.29 -8.52 -15.21
CA LEU A 177 1.10 -7.25 -14.49
C LEU A 177 1.69 -7.35 -13.09
N LEU A 178 2.68 -6.50 -12.80
CA LEU A 178 3.45 -6.51 -11.56
C LEU A 178 3.37 -5.14 -10.88
N ASP A 179 2.99 -5.13 -9.61
CA ASP A 179 2.94 -3.96 -8.75
C ASP A 179 3.94 -4.10 -7.59
N VAL A 180 4.53 -2.98 -7.19
CA VAL A 180 5.31 -2.84 -5.96
C VAL A 180 4.79 -1.65 -5.18
N GLU A 181 4.63 -1.85 -3.88
CA GLU A 181 4.27 -0.81 -2.92
C GLU A 181 5.35 -0.78 -1.83
N ILE A 182 6.08 0.32 -1.71
CA ILE A 182 6.99 0.57 -0.60
C ILE A 182 6.24 1.44 0.39
N SER A 183 6.01 0.94 1.61
CA SER A 183 5.24 1.63 2.64
C SER A 183 6.11 2.33 3.67
N SER A 184 7.37 1.92 3.85
CA SER A 184 8.30 2.62 4.72
C SER A 184 9.75 2.43 4.27
N VAL A 185 10.58 3.43 4.50
CA VAL A 185 12.04 3.35 4.42
C VAL A 185 12.62 4.13 5.58
N GLN A 186 13.45 3.49 6.40
CA GLN A 186 14.02 4.04 7.62
C GLN A 186 15.52 3.73 7.66
N ASP A 187 16.36 4.76 7.57
CA ASP A 187 17.80 4.61 7.72
C ASP A 187 18.13 4.10 9.13
N VAL A 188 19.01 3.11 9.22
CA VAL A 188 19.52 2.65 10.51
C VAL A 188 20.66 3.59 10.90
N ALA A 189 20.47 4.33 12.00
CA ALA A 189 21.47 5.23 12.58
C ALA A 189 22.74 4.48 13.02
#